data_AF-A0A7X9IQX9-F1
#
_entry.id   AF-A0A7X9IQX9-F1
#
_cell.length_a   1.000
_cell.length_b   1.000
_cell.length_c   1.000
_cell.angle_alpha   90.00
_cell.angle_beta   90.00
_cell.angle_gamma   90.00
#
_symmetry.space_group_name_H-M   'P 1'
#
loop_
_entity.id
_entity.type
_entity.pdbx_description
1 polymer ?
#
loop_
_entity_poly.entity_id
_entity_poly.type
_entity_poly.pdbx_seq_one_letter_code
_entity_poly.pdbx_strand_id
1 'polypeptide(L)'
;MGRVTFSIFNRDFQFISEKDDDEKLKDLAQKFKEKIEILKNETGESDTIKLLVFLSINLLNENIKMKEELDNNNSTENENIITQIIEKIKNITSKD
;
A
#
# COMPACT_ATOMS: atom_id res chain seq x y z
N MET A 1 -13.08 18.25 9.77
CA MET A 1 -12.83 18.25 8.32
C MET A 1 -11.34 18.49 8.14
N GLY A 2 -10.59 17.46 7.73
CA GLY A 2 -9.14 17.52 7.68
C GLY A 2 -8.62 18.30 6.47
N ARG A 3 -7.60 19.13 6.68
CA ARG A 3 -6.97 19.96 5.63
C ARG A 3 -5.46 19.93 5.78
N VAL A 4 -4.76 19.43 4.77
CA VAL A 4 -3.30 19.41 4.73
C VAL A 4 -2.80 20.08 3.46
N THR A 5 -1.88 21.03 3.64
CA THR A 5 -1.15 21.68 2.56
C THR A 5 0.27 21.15 2.53
N PHE A 6 0.78 20.85 1.34
CA PHE A 6 2.15 20.35 1.18
C PHE A 6 2.73 20.81 -0.16
N SER A 7 4.03 21.09 -0.17
CA SER A 7 4.73 21.59 -1.36
C SER A 7 5.62 20.52 -1.99
N ILE A 8 5.52 20.32 -3.30
CA ILE A 8 6.39 19.43 -4.09
C ILE A 8 6.74 20.12 -5.41
N PHE A 9 8.01 20.06 -5.82
CA PHE A 9 8.49 20.71 -7.05
C PHE A 9 8.15 22.21 -7.12
N ASN A 10 8.30 22.91 -5.98
CA ASN A 10 7.92 24.33 -5.83
C ASN A 10 6.44 24.63 -6.18
N ARG A 11 5.57 23.64 -6.06
CA ARG A 11 4.12 23.80 -6.20
C ARG A 11 3.46 23.41 -4.89
N ASP A 12 2.52 24.24 -4.45
CA ASP A 12 1.70 23.97 -3.28
C ASP A 12 0.45 23.19 -3.68
N PHE A 13 0.22 22.10 -2.97
CA PHE A 13 -0.94 21.23 -3.12
C PHE A 13 -1.74 21.22 -1.83
N GLN A 14 -3.03 20.93 -1.97
CA GLN A 14 -3.95 20.88 -0.84
C GLN A 14 -4.84 19.65 -0.93
N PHE A 15 -4.82 18.85 0.14
CA PHE A 15 -5.77 17.78 0.38
C PHE A 15 -6.85 18.25 1.35
N ILE A 16 -8.10 17.97 0.98
CA ILE A 16 -9.28 18.20 1.80
C ILE A 16 -9.90 16.82 2.02
N SER A 17 -10.06 16.43 3.27
CA SER A 17 -10.71 15.19 3.68
C SER A 17 -11.96 15.52 4.49
N GLU A 18 -13.04 14.80 4.20
CA GLU A 18 -14.28 14.87 4.98
C GLU A 18 -14.08 14.29 6.38
N LYS A 19 -13.10 13.38 6.56
CA LYS A 19 -12.71 12.80 7.84
C LYS A 19 -11.64 13.66 8.52
N ASP A 20 -11.70 13.80 9.84
CA ASP A 20 -10.62 14.38 10.66
C ASP A 20 -9.47 13.38 10.80
N ASP A 21 -8.69 13.25 9.72
CA ASP A 21 -7.51 12.39 9.59
C ASP A 21 -6.26 13.23 9.25
N ASP A 22 -6.13 14.42 9.84
CA ASP A 22 -5.06 15.38 9.53
C ASP A 22 -3.65 14.79 9.70
N GLU A 23 -3.43 13.98 10.74
CA GLU A 23 -2.13 13.34 10.96
C GLU A 23 -1.80 12.31 9.88
N LYS A 24 -2.77 11.48 9.49
CA LYS A 24 -2.58 10.52 8.38
C LYS A 24 -2.30 11.24 7.07
N LEU A 25 -3.01 12.33 6.79
CA LEU A 25 -2.80 13.12 5.58
C LEU A 25 -1.40 13.76 5.56
N LYS A 26 -0.92 14.25 6.70
CA LYS A 26 0.45 14.75 6.84
C LYS A 26 1.49 13.64 6.61
N ASP A 27 1.29 12.48 7.21
CA ASP A 27 2.17 11.31 7.03
C ASP A 27 2.22 10.85 5.57
N LEU A 28 1.07 10.79 4.89
CA LEU A 28 0.99 10.46 3.46
C LEU A 28 1.72 11.49 2.59
N ALA A 29 1.54 12.79 2.86
CA ALA A 29 2.23 13.85 2.14
C ALA A 29 3.76 13.76 2.33
N GLN A 30 4.22 13.41 3.54
CA GLN A 30 5.63 13.21 3.84
C GLN A 30 6.20 11.99 3.10
N LYS A 31 5.54 10.84 3.17
CA LYS A 31 5.93 9.62 2.44
C LYS A 31 6.01 9.82 0.94
N PHE A 32 5.07 10.59 0.38
CA PHE A 32 5.09 10.93 -1.03
C PHE A 32 6.34 11.73 -1.42
N LYS A 33 6.71 12.74 -0.61
CA LYS A 33 7.93 13.54 -0.83
C LYS A 33 9.19 12.68 -0.78
N GLU A 34 9.28 11.81 0.23
CA GLU A 34 10.43 10.91 0.41
C GLU A 34 10.60 9.97 -0.79
N LYS A 35 9.51 9.33 -1.25
CA LYS A 35 9.55 8.45 -2.42
C LYS A 35 9.98 9.17 -3.70
N ILE A 36 9.57 10.42 -3.90
CA ILE A 36 10.01 11.21 -5.05
C ILE A 36 11.50 11.54 -4.99
N GLU A 37 12.01 11.97 -3.83
CA GLU A 37 13.44 12.29 -3.70
C GLU A 37 14.32 11.05 -3.86
N ILE A 38 13.89 9.90 -3.32
CA ILE A 38 14.55 8.61 -3.56
C ILE A 38 14.58 8.30 -5.07
N LEU A 39 13.42 8.37 -5.73
CA LEU A 39 13.30 8.06 -7.16
C LEU A 39 14.15 9.00 -8.03
N LYS A 40 14.21 10.28 -7.68
CA LYS A 40 15.06 11.27 -8.33
C LYS A 40 16.54 10.91 -8.21
N ASN A 41 16.97 10.50 -7.02
CA ASN A 41 18.36 10.09 -6.77
C ASN A 41 18.71 8.77 -7.48
N GLU A 42 17.80 7.82 -7.55
CA GLU A 42 18.00 6.52 -8.20
C GLU A 42 18.04 6.61 -9.73
N THR A 43 17.18 7.45 -10.32
CA THR A 43 17.03 7.56 -11.78
C THR A 43 17.89 8.64 -12.39
N GLY A 44 18.33 9.63 -11.60
CA GLY A 44 18.96 10.85 -12.11
C GLY A 44 18.01 11.74 -12.92
N GLU A 45 16.71 11.45 -12.94
CA GLU A 45 15.72 12.23 -13.68
C GLU A 45 15.43 13.53 -12.94
N SER A 46 15.36 14.64 -13.68
CA SER A 46 15.09 15.98 -13.14
C SER A 46 13.75 16.53 -13.60
N ASP A 47 13.16 15.95 -14.64
CA ASP A 47 11.82 16.27 -15.10
C ASP A 47 10.78 15.83 -14.06
N THR A 48 10.17 16.83 -13.45
CA THR A 48 9.10 16.69 -12.45
C THR A 48 7.95 15.81 -12.92
N ILE A 49 7.50 15.97 -14.17
CA ILE A 49 6.35 15.22 -14.69
C ILE A 49 6.73 13.76 -14.84
N LYS A 50 7.93 13.47 -15.36
CA LYS A 50 8.39 12.08 -15.48
C LYS A 50 8.57 11.42 -14.12
N LEU A 51 9.14 12.12 -13.15
CA LEU A 51 9.24 11.60 -11.77
C LEU A 51 7.86 11.26 -11.18
N LEU A 52 6.85 12.10 -11.41
CA LEU A 52 5.48 11.83 -10.97
C LEU A 52 4.87 10.61 -11.68
N VAL A 53 5.12 10.45 -12.98
CA VAL A 53 4.66 9.29 -13.75
C VAL A 53 5.34 8.01 -13.24
N PHE A 54 6.66 8.02 -13.06
CA PHE A 54 7.40 6.89 -12.51
C PHE A 54 6.94 6.51 -11.10
N LEU A 55 6.73 7.50 -10.23
CA LEU A 55 6.17 7.24 -8.91
C LEU A 55 4.79 6.59 -9.01
N SER A 56 3.93 7.09 -9.88
CA SER A 56 2.57 6.55 -10.06
C SER A 56 2.60 5.10 -10.54
N ILE A 57 3.48 4.78 -11.50
CA ILE A 57 3.69 3.41 -11.99
C ILE A 57 4.20 2.51 -10.87
N ASN A 58 5.16 2.99 -10.07
CA ASN A 58 5.70 2.22 -8.94
C ASN A 58 4.64 1.93 -7.88
N LEU A 59 3.82 2.93 -7.52
CA LEU A 59 2.71 2.75 -6.57
C LEU A 59 1.63 1.79 -7.12
N LEU A 60 1.32 1.84 -8.41
CA LEU A 60 0.42 0.88 -9.04
C LEU A 60 0.96 -0.54 -8.97
N ASN A 61 2.25 -0.73 -9.25
CA ASN A 61 2.90 -2.03 -9.16
C ASN A 61 2.94 -2.56 -7.72
N GLU A 62 3.24 -1.70 -6.74
CA GLU A 62 3.17 -2.04 -5.31
C GLU A 62 1.75 -2.48 -4.92
N ASN A 63 0.72 -1.77 -5.39
CA ASN A 63 -0.67 -2.10 -5.10
C ASN A 63 -1.09 -3.45 -5.72
N ILE A 64 -0.69 -3.72 -6.97
CA ILE A 64 -0.93 -5.01 -7.63
C ILE A 64 -0.30 -6.15 -6.81
N LYS A 65 0.97 -6.01 -6.41
CA LYS A 65 1.65 -7.02 -5.58
C LYS A 65 0.97 -7.24 -4.23
N MET A 66 0.59 -6.16 -3.54
CA MET A 66 -0.14 -6.27 -2.27
C MET A 66 -1.47 -7.00 -2.44
N LYS A 67 -2.15 -6.78 -3.57
CA LYS A 67 -3.39 -7.49 -3.89
C LYS A 67 -3.17 -8.97 -4.17
N GLU A 68 -2.14 -9.30 -4.95
CA GLU A 68 -1.74 -10.69 -5.21
C GLU A 68 -1.36 -11.42 -3.92
N GLU A 69 -0.60 -10.78 -3.01
CA GLU A 69 -0.27 -11.33 -1.70
C GLU A 69 -1.51 -11.57 -0.84
N LEU A 70 -2.47 -10.63 -0.86
CA LEU A 70 -3.73 -10.78 -0.14
C LEU A 70 -4.57 -11.94 -0.69
N ASP A 71 -4.65 -12.06 -2.02
CA ASP A 71 -5.40 -13.12 -2.70
C ASP A 71 -4.76 -14.49 -2.42
N ASN A 72 -3.43 -14.59 -2.50
CA ASN A 72 -2.68 -15.82 -2.19
C ASN A 72 -2.84 -16.28 -0.73
N ASN A 73 -2.80 -15.33 0.22
CA ASN A 73 -3.00 -15.62 1.64
C ASN A 73 -4.44 -16.10 1.93
N ASN A 74 -5.42 -15.59 1.19
CA ASN A 74 -6.81 -15.98 1.37
C ASN A 74 -7.15 -17.33 0.73
N SER A 75 -6.56 -17.67 -0.42
CA SER A 75 -7.01 -18.84 -1.19
C SER A 75 -6.35 -20.16 -0.81
N THR A 76 -5.06 -20.16 -0.46
CA THR A 76 -4.30 -21.44 -0.47
C THR A 76 -3.86 -21.88 0.91
N GLU A 77 -3.37 -20.96 1.74
CA GLU A 77 -2.79 -21.34 3.03
C GLU A 77 -3.86 -21.53 4.10
N ASN A 78 -4.84 -20.62 4.17
CA ASN A 78 -5.93 -20.70 5.12
C ASN A 78 -6.88 -21.88 4.84
N GLU A 79 -7.22 -22.15 3.57
CA GLU A 79 -8.04 -23.30 3.21
C GLU A 79 -7.35 -24.64 3.51
N ASN A 80 -6.03 -24.73 3.28
CA ASN A 80 -5.25 -25.91 3.64
C ASN A 80 -5.17 -26.11 5.15
N ILE A 81 -4.97 -25.05 5.94
CA ILE A 81 -4.98 -25.12 7.40
C ILE A 81 -6.36 -25.54 7.91
N ILE A 82 -7.43 -24.96 7.39
CA ILE A 82 -8.81 -25.32 7.74
C ILE A 82 -9.07 -26.81 7.42
N THR A 83 -8.65 -27.27 6.24
CA THR A 83 -8.80 -28.67 5.83
C THR A 83 -8.05 -29.62 6.77
N GLN A 84 -6.80 -29.29 7.12
CA GLN A 84 -6.01 -30.08 8.08
C GLN A 84 -6.64 -30.11 9.48
N ILE A 85 -7.23 -29.01 9.94
CA ILE A 85 -7.94 -28.95 11.22
C ILE A 85 -9.20 -29.84 11.16
N ILE A 86 -9.97 -29.77 10.08
CA ILE A 86 -11.16 -30.61 9.88
C ILE A 86 -10.79 -32.11 9.87
N GLU A 87 -9.70 -32.49 9.18
CA GLU A 87 -9.21 -33.87 9.17
C GLU A 87 -8.75 -34.33 10.56
N LYS A 88 -8.05 -33.48 11.31
CA LYS A 88 -7.68 -33.79 12.70
C LYS A 88 -8.90 -34.00 13.59
N ILE A 89 -9.92 -33.15 13.49
CA ILE A 89 -11.17 -33.30 14.26
C ILE A 89 -11.86 -34.62 13.89
N LYS A 90 -12.01 -34.92 12.59
CA LYS A 90 -12.60 -36.19 12.11
C LYS A 90 -11.86 -37.40 12.68
N ASN A 91 -10.53 -37.40 12.65
CA ASN A 91 -9.72 -38.51 13.16
C ASN A 91 -9.84 -38.71 14.68
N ILE A 92 -10.15 -37.66 15.43
CA ILE A 92 -10.40 -37.75 16.88
C ILE A 92 -11.79 -38.33 17.13
N THR A 93 -12.83 -37.84 16.44
CA THR A 93 -14.21 -38.30 16.62
C THR A 93 -14.52 -39.67 16.03
N SER A 94 -13.66 -40.21 15.16
CA SER A 94 -13.83 -41.55 14.54
C SER A 94 -13.14 -42.67 15.32
N LYS A 95 -12.48 -42.35 16.44
CA LYS A 95 -11.75 -43.29 17.31
C LYS A 95 -12.52 -43.69 18.58
N ASP A 96 -13.73 -43.16 18.75
CA ASP A 96 -14.73 -43.60 19.73
C ASP A 96 -15.86 -44.37 19.01
#